data_AF-G0W6I3-F1
#
_entry.id   AF-G0W6I3-F1
#
_cell.length_a   1.000
_cell.length_b   1.000
_cell.length_c   1.000
_cell.angle_alpha   90.00
_cell.angle_beta   90.00
_cell.angle_gamma   90.00
#
_symmetry.space_group_name_H-M   'P 1'
#
loop_
_entity.id
_entity.type
_entity.pdbx_description
1 polymer ?
#
loop_
_entity_poly.entity_id
_entity_poly.type
_entity_poly.pdbx_seq_one_letter_code
_entity_poly.pdbx_strand_id
1 'polypeptide(L)'
;MAHNQAMVGSVNRHIFGIYKSLIKELVRNERSARIKQTLEDNKRHVSLLLYKKSQILRNLEFQSKQNSFVDRKNDLTVKAYHDLNKIENRIKSLKSENPRTDKSLLFLNDSEPIKSIFKNVLSMEHKRGNNTRDLQHFKDTIDFLKNQREYQQLVELYFADSNLTQAEKIKRTANRVGLDTPR
;
A
#
# COMPACT_ATOMS: atom_id res chain seq x y z
N MET A 1 16.12 17.06 -47.16
CA MET A 1 16.10 15.88 -46.26
C MET A 1 16.26 16.23 -44.77
N ALA A 2 17.02 17.27 -44.38
CA ALA A 2 17.19 17.65 -42.97
C ALA A 2 15.90 18.10 -42.25
N HIS A 3 14.94 18.71 -42.96
CA HIS A 3 13.71 19.25 -42.34
C HIS A 3 12.74 18.14 -41.85
N ASN A 4 12.69 16.99 -42.53
CA ASN A 4 11.85 15.85 -42.11
C ASN A 4 12.40 15.12 -40.87
N GLN A 5 13.72 15.06 -40.70
CA GLN A 5 14.34 14.44 -39.52
C GLN A 5 14.12 15.27 -38.24
N ALA A 6 14.11 16.60 -38.35
CA ALA A 6 13.83 17.49 -37.23
C ALA A 6 12.38 17.38 -36.70
N MET A 7 11.41 17.22 -37.61
CA MET A 7 9.99 17.02 -37.27
C MET A 7 9.75 15.68 -36.56
N VAL A 8 10.34 14.58 -37.06
CA VAL A 8 10.25 13.25 -36.44
C VAL A 8 10.87 13.23 -35.03
N GLY A 9 12.02 13.91 -34.85
CA GLY A 9 12.65 14.06 -33.53
C GLY A 9 11.82 14.88 -32.53
N SER A 10 10.95 15.78 -33.00
CA SER A 10 10.02 16.52 -32.14
C SER A 10 8.84 15.65 -31.66
N VAL A 11 8.24 14.90 -32.58
CA VAL A 11 7.11 14.00 -32.29
C VAL A 11 7.53 12.90 -31.30
N ASN A 12 8.69 12.28 -31.50
CA ASN A 12 9.19 11.24 -30.60
C ASN A 12 9.50 11.75 -29.18
N ARG A 13 9.94 12.99 -29.04
CA ARG A 13 10.10 13.63 -27.72
C ARG A 13 8.75 13.85 -27.03
N HIS A 14 7.72 14.25 -27.77
CA HIS A 14 6.38 14.43 -27.21
C HIS A 14 5.78 13.10 -26.74
N ILE A 15 5.86 12.07 -27.58
CA ILE A 15 5.38 10.72 -27.29
C ILE A 15 6.07 10.18 -26.03
N PHE A 16 7.41 10.28 -25.96
CA PHE A 16 8.18 9.87 -24.77
C PHE A 16 7.77 10.62 -23.50
N GLY A 17 7.44 11.91 -23.62
CA GLY A 17 6.92 12.72 -22.51
C GLY A 17 5.59 12.20 -21.96
N ILE A 18 4.68 11.76 -22.84
CA ILE A 18 3.40 11.15 -22.45
C ILE A 18 3.64 9.84 -21.71
N TYR A 19 4.49 8.96 -22.25
CA TYR A 19 4.84 7.68 -21.60
C TYR A 19 5.44 7.88 -20.21
N LYS A 20 6.41 8.78 -20.08
CA LYS A 20 7.02 9.08 -18.78
C LYS A 20 5.98 9.58 -17.77
N SER A 21 5.03 10.39 -18.24
CA SER A 21 3.94 10.89 -17.41
C SER A 21 2.97 9.79 -16.98
N LEU A 22 2.60 8.89 -17.89
CA LEU A 22 1.76 7.73 -17.61
C LEU A 22 2.40 6.82 -16.57
N ILE A 23 3.67 6.43 -16.77
CA ILE A 23 4.40 5.59 -15.81
C ILE A 23 4.47 6.27 -14.44
N LYS A 24 4.74 7.57 -14.40
CA LYS A 24 4.81 8.32 -13.14
C LYS A 24 3.48 8.32 -12.38
N GLU A 25 2.36 8.53 -13.07
CA GLU A 25 1.04 8.52 -12.43
C GLU A 25 0.60 7.11 -12.02
N LEU A 26 0.92 6.09 -12.82
CA LEU A 26 0.68 4.69 -12.44
C LEU A 26 1.46 4.30 -11.18
N VAL A 27 2.76 4.61 -11.11
CA VAL A 27 3.58 4.36 -9.91
C VAL A 27 3.00 5.06 -8.69
N ARG A 28 2.56 6.32 -8.84
CA ARG A 28 1.96 7.08 -7.74
C ARG A 28 0.69 6.43 -7.22
N ASN A 29 -0.20 6.01 -8.13
CA ASN A 29 -1.46 5.39 -7.76
C ASN A 29 -1.21 4.03 -7.09
N GLU A 30 -0.42 3.18 -7.72
CA GLU A 30 -0.11 1.85 -7.23
C GLU A 30 0.63 1.87 -5.89
N ARG A 31 1.59 2.79 -5.70
CA ARG A 31 2.29 2.98 -4.43
C ARG A 31 1.32 3.22 -3.28
N SER A 32 0.30 4.06 -3.48
CA SER A 32 -0.67 4.35 -2.42
C SER A 32 -1.49 3.12 -2.05
N ALA A 33 -1.92 2.34 -3.04
CA ALA A 33 -2.69 1.10 -2.85
C ALA A 33 -1.85 0.04 -2.13
N ARG A 34 -0.61 -0.17 -2.57
CA ARG A 34 0.32 -1.12 -1.94
C ARG A 34 0.65 -0.74 -0.50
N ILE A 35 0.86 0.55 -0.21
CA ILE A 35 1.06 1.01 1.18
C ILE A 35 -0.16 0.67 2.03
N LYS A 36 -1.37 0.95 1.55
CA LYS A 36 -2.62 0.61 2.27
C LYS A 36 -2.71 -0.90 2.50
N GLN A 37 -2.41 -1.71 1.48
CA GLN A 37 -2.40 -3.17 1.57
C GLN A 37 -1.38 -3.68 2.61
N THR A 38 -0.12 -3.24 2.54
CA THR A 38 0.93 -3.64 3.50
C THR A 38 0.57 -3.26 4.93
N LEU A 39 -0.05 -2.09 5.15
CA LEU A 39 -0.52 -1.70 6.48
C LEU A 39 -1.61 -2.64 7.00
N GLU A 40 -2.57 -3.01 6.17
CA GLU A 40 -3.63 -3.97 6.56
C GLU A 40 -3.07 -5.38 6.78
N ASP A 41 -2.15 -5.84 5.93
CA ASP A 41 -1.46 -7.13 6.11
C ASP A 41 -0.65 -7.15 7.41
N ASN A 42 0.06 -6.06 7.74
CA ASN A 42 0.78 -5.93 9.01
C ASN A 42 -0.17 -6.01 10.22
N LYS A 43 -1.33 -5.32 10.17
CA LYS A 43 -2.35 -5.43 11.23
C LYS A 43 -2.87 -6.86 11.38
N ARG A 44 -3.13 -7.54 10.26
CA ARG A 44 -3.57 -8.94 10.24
C ARG A 44 -2.50 -9.86 10.85
N HIS A 45 -1.24 -9.70 10.45
CA HIS A 45 -0.12 -10.47 10.99
C HIS A 45 0.06 -10.24 12.49
N VAL A 46 -0.02 -8.99 12.97
CA VAL A 46 0.02 -8.69 14.40
C VAL A 46 -1.12 -9.38 15.14
N SER A 47 -2.34 -9.35 14.60
CA SER A 47 -3.50 -10.02 15.22
C SER A 47 -3.32 -11.54 15.32
N LEU A 48 -2.81 -12.18 14.27
CA LEU A 48 -2.49 -13.61 14.28
C LEU A 48 -1.38 -13.95 15.29
N LEU A 49 -0.35 -13.10 15.40
CA LEU A 49 0.72 -13.29 16.37
C LEU A 49 0.25 -13.09 17.82
N LEU A 50 -0.65 -12.14 18.07
CA LEU A 50 -1.29 -11.96 19.39
C LEU A 50 -2.14 -13.16 19.77
N TYR A 51 -2.91 -13.69 18.81
CA TYR A 51 -3.67 -14.91 19.02
C TYR A 51 -2.76 -16.10 19.37
N LYS A 52 -1.68 -16.30 18.61
CA LYS A 52 -0.68 -17.34 18.89
C LYS A 52 -0.03 -17.17 20.26
N LYS A 53 0.33 -15.93 20.63
CA LYS A 53 0.83 -15.58 21.98
C LYS A 53 -0.15 -16.02 23.07
N SER A 54 -1.44 -15.69 22.92
CA SER A 54 -2.48 -16.07 23.87
C SER A 54 -2.66 -17.59 23.98
N GLN A 55 -2.56 -18.33 22.88
CA GLN A 55 -2.59 -19.80 22.92
C GLN A 55 -1.42 -20.39 23.71
N ILE A 56 -0.19 -19.91 23.47
CA ILE A 56 1.00 -20.38 24.20
C ILE A 56 0.85 -20.12 25.71
N LEU A 57 0.39 -18.93 26.09
CA LEU A 57 0.17 -18.59 27.50
C LEU A 57 -0.88 -19.48 28.17
N ARG A 58 -2.00 -19.75 27.49
CA ARG A 58 -3.03 -20.68 27.98
C ARG A 58 -2.49 -22.09 28.17
N ASN A 59 -1.67 -22.57 27.23
CA ASN A 59 -1.05 -23.90 27.33
C ASN A 59 -0.08 -23.97 28.52
N LEU A 60 0.70 -22.91 28.77
CA LEU A 60 1.57 -22.83 29.94
C LEU A 60 0.79 -22.83 31.25
N GLU A 61 -0.32 -22.08 31.33
CA GLU A 61 -1.19 -22.04 32.52
C GLU A 61 -1.88 -23.39 32.77
N PHE A 62 -2.32 -24.08 31.72
CA PHE A 62 -2.91 -25.41 31.85
C PHE A 62 -1.87 -26.44 32.35
N GLN A 63 -0.65 -26.38 31.81
CA GLN A 63 0.44 -27.26 32.22
C GLN A 63 0.92 -26.99 33.65
N SER A 64 0.87 -25.74 34.13
CA SER A 64 1.22 -25.39 35.50
C SER A 64 0.21 -25.93 36.51
N LYS A 65 -1.07 -25.98 36.15
CA LYS A 65 -2.16 -26.52 37.00
C LYS A 65 -2.19 -28.05 37.07
N GLN A 66 -1.76 -28.76 36.03
CA GLN A 66 -1.91 -30.23 35.95
C GLN A 66 -0.77 -31.08 36.53
N ASN A 67 0.46 -30.56 36.75
CA ASN A 67 1.62 -31.45 36.95
C ASN A 67 2.56 -31.10 38.11
N SER A 68 2.88 -32.12 38.92
CA SER A 68 3.82 -32.17 40.04
C SER A 68 5.16 -32.89 39.72
N PHE A 69 5.51 -33.08 38.43
CA PHE A 69 6.73 -33.78 37.99
C PHE A 69 7.73 -32.83 37.32
N VAL A 70 9.00 -32.84 37.74
CA VAL A 70 9.93 -31.69 37.64
C VAL A 70 10.91 -31.73 36.45
N ASP A 71 11.34 -32.89 35.94
CA ASP A 71 12.56 -32.92 35.10
C ASP A 71 12.38 -32.70 33.59
N ARG A 72 11.22 -33.02 32.98
CA ARG A 72 10.96 -32.72 31.54
C ARG A 72 10.37 -31.32 31.30
N LYS A 73 10.07 -30.57 32.36
CA LYS A 73 9.40 -29.25 32.29
C LYS A 73 10.33 -28.13 31.84
N ASN A 74 11.60 -28.18 32.23
CA ASN A 74 12.52 -27.08 31.96
C ASN A 74 12.71 -26.86 30.45
N ASP A 75 12.83 -27.92 29.66
CA ASP A 75 13.08 -27.77 28.22
C ASP A 75 11.84 -27.30 27.43
N LEU A 76 10.64 -27.75 27.81
CA LEU A 76 9.37 -27.34 27.19
C LEU A 76 9.00 -25.89 27.54
N THR A 77 9.21 -25.49 28.79
CA THR A 77 8.95 -24.11 29.24
C THR A 77 9.94 -23.14 28.62
N VAL A 78 11.23 -23.48 28.55
CA VAL A 78 12.26 -22.68 27.88
C VAL A 78 11.94 -22.47 26.41
N LYS A 79 11.51 -23.51 25.69
CA LYS A 79 11.06 -23.39 24.28
C LYS A 79 9.86 -22.44 24.13
N ALA A 80 8.87 -22.56 25.01
CA ALA A 80 7.70 -21.68 24.99
C ALA A 80 8.08 -20.20 25.25
N TYR A 81 8.98 -19.93 26.19
CA TYR A 81 9.50 -18.58 26.43
C TYR A 81 10.30 -18.04 25.24
N HIS A 82 11.11 -18.87 24.60
CA HIS A 82 11.82 -18.49 23.39
C HIS A 82 10.84 -18.12 22.25
N ASP A 83 9.79 -18.91 22.05
CA ASP A 83 8.75 -18.61 21.07
C ASP A 83 7.97 -17.33 21.38
N LEU A 84 7.69 -17.06 22.66
CA LEU A 84 7.08 -15.81 23.10
C LEU A 84 7.97 -14.60 22.77
N ASN A 85 9.27 -14.69 23.07
CA ASN A 85 10.23 -13.63 22.74
C ASN A 85 10.34 -13.41 21.23
N LYS A 86 10.37 -14.49 20.44
CA LYS A 86 10.37 -14.40 18.97
C LYS A 86 9.11 -13.72 18.45
N ILE A 87 7.95 -14.08 18.98
CA ILE A 87 6.67 -13.44 18.62
C ILE A 87 6.68 -11.96 19.00
N GLU A 88 7.16 -11.61 20.18
CA GLU A 88 7.19 -10.23 20.65
C GLU A 88 8.13 -9.36 19.81
N ASN A 89 9.32 -9.88 19.48
CA ASN A 89 10.25 -9.21 18.58
C ASN A 89 9.63 -9.01 17.19
N ARG A 90 8.89 -9.99 16.67
CA ARG A 90 8.21 -9.85 15.38
C ARG A 90 7.06 -8.84 15.42
N ILE A 91 6.30 -8.79 16.51
CA ILE A 91 5.27 -7.76 16.70
C ILE A 91 5.91 -6.36 16.75
N LYS A 92 7.01 -6.20 17.48
CA LYS A 92 7.75 -4.93 17.54
C LYS A 92 8.24 -4.53 16.16
N SER A 93 8.83 -5.45 15.40
CA SER A 93 9.31 -5.17 14.04
C SER A 93 8.17 -4.72 13.11
N LEU A 94 7.07 -5.48 13.07
CA LEU A 94 5.91 -5.17 12.21
C LEU A 94 5.23 -3.84 12.58
N LYS A 95 5.27 -3.44 13.85
CA LYS A 95 4.76 -2.14 14.30
C LYS A 95 5.71 -0.99 13.97
N SER A 96 7.02 -1.24 13.93
CA SER A 96 8.03 -0.23 13.57
C SER A 96 8.24 -0.06 12.06
N GLU A 97 7.87 -1.07 11.27
CA GLU A 97 7.98 -1.03 9.81
C GLU A 97 7.05 0.07 9.26
N ASN A 98 7.62 1.06 8.57
CA ASN A 98 6.88 2.10 7.88
C ASN A 98 6.90 1.82 6.37
N PRO A 99 5.79 1.34 5.77
CA PRO A 99 5.75 1.01 4.35
C PRO A 99 6.02 2.21 3.43
N ARG A 100 5.88 3.45 3.93
CA ARG A 100 6.08 4.67 3.13
C ARG A 100 7.54 4.88 2.74
N THR A 101 8.49 4.36 3.51
CA THR A 101 9.94 4.51 3.27
C THR A 101 10.52 3.44 2.35
N ASP A 102 9.73 2.44 1.97
CA ASP A 102 10.19 1.39 1.08
C ASP A 102 10.41 1.93 -0.35
N LYS A 103 11.66 1.80 -0.83
CA LYS A 103 12.07 2.23 -2.17
C LYS A 103 11.56 1.29 -3.26
N SER A 104 11.22 0.04 -2.92
CA SER A 104 10.66 -0.93 -3.89
C SER A 104 9.36 -0.41 -4.52
N LEU A 105 8.61 0.39 -3.76
CA LEU A 105 7.33 0.99 -4.16
C LEU A 105 7.48 2.16 -5.16
N LEU A 106 8.70 2.58 -5.47
CA LEU A 106 8.97 3.60 -6.50
C LEU A 106 8.95 3.02 -7.92
N PHE A 107 8.77 1.70 -8.05
CA PHE A 107 8.78 0.99 -9.31
C PHE A 107 7.48 0.22 -9.52
N LEU A 108 7.06 0.13 -10.78
CA LEU A 108 5.97 -0.77 -11.18
C LEU A 108 6.42 -2.22 -11.03
N ASN A 109 5.52 -3.10 -10.59
CA ASN A 109 5.82 -4.53 -10.48
C ASN A 109 6.04 -5.15 -11.86
N ASP A 110 5.21 -4.76 -12.83
CA ASP A 110 5.36 -5.15 -14.23
C ASP A 110 5.18 -3.94 -15.13
N SER A 111 6.19 -3.67 -15.95
CA SER A 111 6.20 -2.58 -16.93
C SER A 111 6.22 -3.08 -18.37
N GLU A 112 6.38 -4.39 -18.59
CA GLU A 112 6.50 -4.97 -19.92
C GLU A 112 5.23 -4.79 -20.78
N PRO A 113 4.00 -4.92 -20.25
CA PRO A 113 2.80 -4.65 -21.02
C PRO A 113 2.73 -3.21 -21.53
N ILE A 114 3.12 -2.24 -20.70
CA ILE A 114 3.06 -0.82 -21.07
C ILE A 114 4.16 -0.50 -22.08
N LYS A 115 5.36 -1.07 -21.89
CA LYS A 115 6.46 -0.96 -22.84
C LYS A 115 6.10 -1.55 -24.20
N SER A 116 5.42 -2.70 -24.25
CA SER A 116 5.06 -3.34 -25.51
C SER A 116 4.02 -2.53 -26.30
N ILE A 117 2.98 -2.04 -25.63
CA ILE A 117 1.99 -1.15 -26.24
C ILE A 117 2.69 0.11 -26.78
N PHE A 118 3.59 0.70 -25.99
CA PHE A 118 4.28 1.91 -26.39
C PHE A 118 5.27 1.71 -27.55
N LYS A 119 5.95 0.56 -27.59
CA LYS A 119 6.77 0.16 -28.74
C LYS A 119 5.90 0.06 -30.01
N ASN A 120 4.70 -0.50 -29.92
CA ASN A 120 3.80 -0.59 -31.06
C ASN A 120 3.38 0.80 -31.58
N VAL A 121 3.08 1.74 -30.69
CA VAL A 121 2.75 3.15 -30.99
C VAL A 121 3.92 3.86 -31.68
N LEU A 122 5.17 3.61 -31.23
CA LEU A 122 6.39 4.12 -31.87
C LEU A 122 6.66 3.48 -33.23
N SER A 123 6.47 2.17 -33.37
CA SER A 123 6.74 1.44 -34.61
C SER A 123 5.67 1.67 -35.70
N MET A 124 4.48 2.15 -35.34
CA MET A 124 3.38 2.44 -36.28
C MET A 124 3.42 3.84 -36.92
N GLU A 125 4.56 4.55 -36.88
CA GLU A 125 4.78 5.87 -37.50
C GLU A 125 4.29 5.99 -38.97
N HIS A 126 4.09 4.88 -39.68
CA HIS A 126 3.63 4.86 -41.08
C HIS A 126 2.10 4.76 -41.31
N LYS A 127 1.27 4.48 -40.29
CA LYS A 127 -0.20 4.45 -40.43
C LYS A 127 -0.83 5.65 -39.70
N ARG A 128 -0.82 6.80 -40.38
CA ARG A 128 -1.14 8.16 -39.88
C ARG A 128 -2.47 8.37 -39.12
N GLY A 129 -3.39 7.40 -39.06
CA GLY A 129 -4.72 7.57 -38.46
C GLY A 129 -4.90 7.06 -37.02
N ASN A 130 -4.23 5.97 -36.63
CA ASN A 130 -4.50 5.31 -35.35
C ASN A 130 -3.67 5.87 -34.19
N ASN A 131 -2.47 6.36 -34.48
CA ASN A 131 -1.50 6.75 -33.46
C ASN A 131 -1.96 7.96 -32.62
N THR A 132 -2.72 8.88 -33.22
CA THR A 132 -3.25 10.06 -32.50
C THR A 132 -4.30 9.69 -31.47
N ARG A 133 -5.11 8.66 -31.75
CA ARG A 133 -6.15 8.16 -30.84
C ARG A 133 -5.54 7.43 -29.65
N ASP A 134 -4.53 6.60 -29.87
CA ASP A 134 -3.84 5.89 -28.79
C ASP A 134 -3.11 6.85 -27.84
N LEU A 135 -2.49 7.89 -28.39
CA LEU A 135 -1.90 8.97 -27.59
C LEU A 135 -2.95 9.74 -26.79
N GLN A 136 -4.15 9.94 -27.34
CA GLN A 136 -5.25 10.55 -26.60
C GLN A 136 -5.72 9.64 -25.46
N HIS A 137 -5.88 8.34 -25.70
CA HIS A 137 -6.24 7.37 -24.65
C HIS A 137 -5.25 7.39 -23.49
N PHE A 138 -3.94 7.52 -23.76
CA PHE A 138 -2.94 7.67 -22.70
C PHE A 138 -3.12 8.97 -21.91
N LYS A 139 -3.45 10.09 -22.56
CA LYS A 139 -3.74 11.35 -21.87
C LYS A 139 -4.98 11.22 -21.00
N ASP A 140 -6.05 10.66 -21.54
CA ASP A 140 -7.30 10.43 -20.81
C ASP A 140 -7.07 9.52 -19.59
N THR A 141 -6.23 8.49 -19.74
CA THR A 141 -5.82 7.60 -18.64
C THR A 141 -5.00 8.36 -17.59
N ILE A 142 -4.05 9.20 -18.00
CA ILE A 142 -3.26 10.04 -17.09
C ILE A 142 -4.20 10.93 -16.26
N ASP A 143 -5.16 11.58 -16.92
CA ASP A 143 -6.07 12.50 -16.26
C ASP A 143 -7.06 11.78 -15.37
N PHE A 144 -7.55 10.60 -15.78
CA PHE A 144 -8.34 9.71 -14.92
C PHE A 144 -7.58 9.35 -13.64
N LEU A 145 -6.31 8.95 -13.73
CA LEU A 145 -5.50 8.57 -12.56
C LEU A 145 -5.26 9.74 -11.61
N LYS A 146 -5.05 10.95 -12.14
CA LYS A 146 -4.95 12.18 -11.32
C LYS A 146 -6.26 12.47 -10.61
N ASN A 147 -7.37 12.46 -11.36
CA ASN A 147 -8.71 12.75 -10.85
C ASN A 147 -9.11 11.72 -9.77
N GLN A 148 -8.77 10.45 -9.96
CA GLN A 148 -9.00 9.40 -8.97
C GLN A 148 -8.28 9.69 -7.64
N ARG A 149 -7.03 10.15 -7.71
CA ARG A 149 -6.26 10.52 -6.50
C ARG A 149 -6.86 11.76 -5.83
N GLU A 150 -7.21 12.78 -6.60
CA GLU A 150 -7.84 13.99 -6.07
C GLU A 150 -9.18 13.68 -5.41
N TYR A 151 -10.00 12.85 -6.05
CA TYR A 151 -11.23 12.32 -5.48
C TYR A 151 -10.98 11.61 -4.15
N GLN A 152 -9.98 10.71 -4.07
CA GLN A 152 -9.64 10.03 -2.81
C GLN A 152 -9.25 11.02 -1.71
N GLN A 153 -8.47 12.05 -2.04
CA GLN A 153 -8.08 13.09 -1.08
C GLN A 153 -9.29 13.89 -0.59
N LEU A 154 -10.20 14.25 -1.49
CA LEU A 154 -11.44 14.94 -1.13
C LEU A 154 -12.32 14.05 -0.25
N VAL A 155 -12.46 12.76 -0.57
CA VAL A 155 -13.20 11.82 0.27
C VAL A 155 -12.58 11.73 1.66
N GLU A 156 -11.25 11.61 1.76
CA GLU A 156 -10.54 11.58 3.04
C GLU A 156 -10.72 12.88 3.85
N LEU A 157 -10.83 14.04 3.20
CA LEU A 157 -11.05 15.34 3.86
C LEU A 157 -12.51 15.55 4.31
N TYR A 158 -13.47 15.33 3.42
CA TYR A 158 -14.89 15.63 3.68
C TYR A 158 -15.60 14.50 4.43
N PHE A 159 -15.21 13.24 4.21
CA PHE A 159 -15.71 12.08 4.94
C PHE A 159 -14.68 11.56 5.96
N ALA A 160 -13.81 12.44 6.46
CA ALA A 160 -12.86 12.11 7.54
C ALA A 160 -13.55 11.45 8.74
N ASP A 161 -14.80 11.86 9.01
CA ASP A 161 -15.60 11.32 10.10
C ASP A 161 -16.04 9.86 9.87
N SER A 162 -16.01 9.34 8.64
CA SER A 162 -16.37 7.93 8.38
C SER A 162 -15.37 6.94 9.00
N ASN A 163 -14.10 7.36 9.18
CA ASN A 163 -13.04 6.55 9.79
C ASN A 163 -12.92 6.75 11.30
N LEU A 164 -13.67 7.67 11.90
CA LEU A 164 -13.66 7.87 13.35
C LEU A 164 -14.47 6.78 14.04
N THR A 165 -13.90 6.27 15.13
CA THR A 165 -14.64 5.40 16.05
C THR A 165 -15.84 6.17 16.62
N GLN A 166 -16.90 5.44 17.00
CA GLN A 166 -18.10 6.06 17.53
C GLN A 166 -17.82 6.97 18.73
N ALA A 167 -16.85 6.59 19.57
CA ALA A 167 -16.37 7.41 20.69
C ALA A 167 -15.76 8.75 20.23
N GLU A 168 -14.95 8.76 19.18
CA GLU A 168 -14.36 9.97 18.64
C GLU A 168 -15.39 10.88 17.95
N LYS A 169 -16.40 10.30 17.31
CA LYS A 169 -17.54 11.05 16.75
C LYS A 169 -18.32 11.77 17.85
N ILE A 170 -18.63 11.07 18.94
CA ILE A 170 -19.32 11.64 20.10
C ILE A 170 -18.47 12.78 20.68
N LYS A 171 -17.16 12.57 20.86
CA LYS A 171 -16.22 13.59 21.36
C LYS A 171 -16.12 14.83 20.47
N ARG A 172 -16.00 14.67 19.15
CA ARG A 172 -15.99 15.80 18.21
C ARG A 172 -17.30 16.56 18.21
N THR A 173 -18.42 15.85 18.25
CA THR A 173 -19.75 16.46 18.27
C THR A 173 -19.95 17.23 19.57
N ALA A 174 -19.60 16.64 20.71
CA ALA A 174 -19.66 17.28 22.02
C ALA A 174 -18.80 18.56 22.07
N ASN A 175 -17.55 18.50 21.61
CA ASN A 175 -16.68 19.67 21.51
C ASN A 175 -17.25 20.76 20.58
N ARG A 176 -17.93 20.38 19.49
CA ARG A 176 -18.56 21.32 18.55
C ARG A 176 -19.75 22.07 19.17
N VAL A 177 -20.43 21.46 20.14
CA VAL A 177 -21.56 22.06 20.86
C VAL A 177 -21.19 22.56 22.27
N GLY A 178 -19.91 22.55 22.63
CA GLY A 178 -19.42 23.00 23.93
C GLY A 178 -19.78 22.08 25.10
N LEU A 179 -20.08 20.80 24.84
CA LEU A 179 -20.33 19.78 25.85
C LEU A 179 -19.04 19.00 26.15
N ASP A 180 -18.74 18.81 27.44
CA ASP A 180 -17.62 17.97 27.88
C ASP A 180 -18.04 16.49 27.90
N THR A 181 -17.32 15.64 27.18
CA THR A 181 -17.51 14.18 27.25
C THR A 181 -16.65 13.57 28.36
N PRO A 182 -17.21 12.70 29.21
CA PRO A 182 -16.43 11.93 30.19
C PRO A 182 -15.39 11.05 29.49
N ARG A 183 -14.22 10.90 30.14
CA ARG A 183 -13.07 10.15 29.61
C ARG A 183 -13.27 8.65 29.63
#